data_AF-A0A969GJ98-F1
#
_entry.id   AF-A0A969GJ98-F1
#
_cell.length_a   1.000
_cell.length_b   1.000
_cell.length_c   1.000
_cell.angle_alpha   90.00
_cell.angle_beta   90.00
_cell.angle_gamma   90.00
#
_symmetry.space_group_name_H-M   'P 1'
#
loop_
_entity.id
_entity.type
_entity.pdbx_description
1 polymer ?
#
loop_
_entity_poly.entity_id
_entity_poly.type
_entity_poly.pdbx_seq_one_letter_code
_entity_poly.pdbx_strand_id
1 'polypeptide(L)'
;MPKSSSDIRHFIIVAALVAIGTVAMDWLLKVALPLPLQASIQAITVDQLIGWNMTLIAFLFSLVVVFMLYAIVVFRKRGDDESEGEHFHGNVALEIVWTILPLVLVVVFAFIGVTTLAEITRADENEVVVNVTGIQWAWTFEYPGGLSLQSWCCRSASRLEWR
;
A
#
# COMPACT_ATOMS: atom_id res chain seq x y z
N MET A 1 35.21 14.49 11.73
CA MET A 1 35.93 14.56 10.43
C MET A 1 35.08 15.43 9.49
N PRO A 2 35.55 16.60 9.04
CA PRO A 2 34.73 17.47 8.19
C PRO A 2 34.50 16.78 6.84
N LYS A 3 33.23 16.53 6.53
CA LYS A 3 32.77 15.86 5.31
C LYS A 3 33.16 16.72 4.09
N SER A 4 33.81 16.13 3.09
CA SER A 4 34.19 16.85 1.87
C SER A 4 32.95 17.42 1.18
N SER A 5 33.07 18.61 0.57
CA SER A 5 31.98 19.26 -0.19
C SER A 5 31.43 18.35 -1.30
N SER A 6 32.27 17.46 -1.85
CA SER A 6 31.87 16.47 -2.85
C SER A 6 30.90 15.44 -2.27
N ASP A 7 31.17 14.90 -1.08
CA ASP A 7 30.32 13.88 -0.46
C ASP A 7 28.93 14.45 -0.19
N ILE A 8 28.86 15.68 0.35
CA ILE A 8 27.60 16.38 0.60
C ILE A 8 26.76 16.49 -0.68
N ARG A 9 27.37 16.79 -1.84
CA ARG A 9 26.66 16.86 -3.12
C ARG A 9 26.08 15.51 -3.54
N HIS A 10 26.82 14.42 -3.36
CA HIS A 10 26.32 13.07 -3.70
C HIS A 10 25.12 12.69 -2.83
N PHE A 11 25.18 12.96 -1.53
CA PHE A 11 24.05 12.71 -0.63
C PHE A 11 22.81 13.53 -1.02
N ILE A 12 22.99 14.81 -1.39
CA ILE A 12 21.88 15.67 -1.84
C ILE A 12 21.28 15.15 -3.15
N ILE A 13 22.11 14.75 -4.12
CA ILE A 13 21.65 14.20 -5.40
C ILE A 13 20.86 12.91 -5.19
N VAL A 14 21.38 11.96 -4.39
CA VAL A 14 20.68 10.71 -4.09
C VAL A 14 19.34 10.98 -3.39
N ALA A 15 19.31 11.88 -2.40
CA ALA A 15 18.07 12.25 -1.72
C ALA A 15 17.04 12.87 -2.68
N ALA A 16 17.49 13.74 -3.59
CA ALA A 16 16.63 14.33 -4.61
C ALA A 16 16.08 13.27 -5.58
N LEU A 17 16.92 12.32 -6.02
CA LEU A 17 16.50 11.21 -6.88
C LEU A 17 15.49 10.29 -6.21
N VAL A 18 15.66 9.99 -4.91
CA VAL A 18 14.69 9.22 -4.14
C VAL A 18 13.36 9.98 -4.03
N ALA A 19 13.39 11.28 -3.76
CA ALA A 19 12.17 12.08 -3.67
C ALA A 19 11.43 12.12 -5.02
N ILE A 20 12.14 12.36 -6.12
CA ILE A 20 11.57 12.39 -7.47
C ILE A 20 11.02 11.00 -7.85
N GLY A 21 11.78 9.94 -7.61
CA GLY A 21 11.36 8.57 -7.88
C GLY A 21 10.12 8.16 -7.09
N THR A 22 10.03 8.58 -5.82
CA THR A 22 8.85 8.35 -4.98
C THR A 22 7.62 9.04 -5.54
N VAL A 23 7.72 10.32 -5.92
CA VAL A 23 6.59 11.08 -6.48
C VAL A 23 6.16 10.49 -7.83
N ALA A 24 7.11 10.14 -8.69
CA ALA A 24 6.82 9.52 -9.98
C ALA A 24 6.13 8.15 -9.81
N MET A 25 6.60 7.34 -8.86
CA MET A 25 6.03 6.02 -8.58
C MET A 25 4.65 6.12 -7.93
N ASP A 26 4.44 7.04 -6.98
CA ASP A 26 3.14 7.27 -6.36
C ASP A 26 2.10 7.74 -7.38
N TRP A 27 2.49 8.65 -8.28
CA TRP A 27 1.65 9.07 -9.39
C TRP A 27 1.31 7.90 -10.33
N LEU A 28 2.32 7.10 -10.70
CA LEU A 28 2.14 5.92 -11.56
C LEU A 28 1.17 4.91 -10.93
N LEU A 29 1.32 4.60 -9.65
CA LEU A 29 0.46 3.65 -8.94
C LEU A 29 -1.00 4.11 -8.92
N LYS A 30 -1.24 5.40 -8.67
CA LYS A 30 -2.61 5.96 -8.66
C LYS A 30 -3.28 5.96 -10.04
N VAL A 31 -2.49 6.14 -11.11
CA VAL A 31 -2.99 6.08 -12.48
C VAL A 31 -3.23 4.64 -12.92
N ALA A 32 -2.33 3.72 -12.57
CA ALA A 32 -2.43 2.31 -12.97
C ALA A 32 -3.47 1.52 -12.17
N LEU A 33 -3.69 1.88 -10.90
CA LEU A 33 -4.62 1.21 -9.98
C LEU A 33 -5.60 2.23 -9.39
N PRO A 34 -6.57 2.75 -10.18
CA PRO A 34 -7.57 3.67 -9.67
C PRO A 34 -8.52 2.95 -8.72
N LEU A 35 -8.73 3.54 -7.55
CA LEU A 35 -9.76 3.08 -6.61
C LEU A 35 -11.15 3.42 -7.17
N PRO A 36 -12.17 2.57 -6.91
CA PRO A 36 -13.54 2.87 -7.32
C PRO A 36 -14.06 4.13 -6.62
N LEU A 37 -15.12 4.72 -7.18
CA LEU A 37 -15.78 5.86 -6.55
C LEU A 37 -16.32 5.47 -5.18
N GLN A 38 -16.12 6.35 -4.20
CA GLN A 38 -16.57 6.17 -2.83
C GLN A 38 -18.10 6.15 -2.78
N ALA A 39 -18.66 5.05 -2.27
CA ALA A 39 -20.11 4.86 -2.13
C ALA A 39 -20.59 4.84 -0.67
N SER A 40 -19.67 4.90 0.30
CA SER A 40 -19.96 4.90 1.73
C SER A 40 -18.95 5.77 2.49
N ILE A 41 -19.30 6.19 3.71
CA ILE A 41 -18.40 6.95 4.57
C ILE A 41 -17.19 6.10 4.99
N GLN A 42 -17.41 4.80 5.19
CA GLN A 42 -16.37 3.83 5.53
C GLN A 42 -15.32 3.70 4.41
N ALA A 43 -15.72 3.85 3.14
CA ALA A 43 -14.81 3.80 2.00
C ALA A 43 -13.74 4.90 2.07
N ILE A 44 -14.06 6.08 2.62
CA ILE A 44 -13.11 7.19 2.74
C ILE A 44 -11.92 6.79 3.62
N THR A 45 -12.20 6.20 4.80
CA THR A 45 -11.15 5.76 5.74
C THR A 45 -10.29 4.65 5.15
N VAL A 46 -10.91 3.70 4.44
CA VAL A 46 -10.19 2.59 3.78
C VAL A 46 -9.30 3.12 2.66
N ASP A 47 -9.82 4.00 1.81
CA ASP A 47 -9.08 4.62 0.70
C ASP A 47 -7.86 5.42 1.21
N GLN A 48 -8.02 6.12 2.34
CA GLN A 48 -6.91 6.83 2.98
C GLN A 48 -5.82 5.88 3.47
N LEU A 49 -6.19 4.78 4.14
CA LEU A 49 -5.23 3.77 4.60
C LEU A 49 -4.48 3.11 3.45
N ILE A 50 -5.20 2.77 2.37
CA ILE A 50 -4.60 2.23 1.14
C ILE A 50 -3.66 3.26 0.53
N GLY A 51 -4.08 4.53 0.45
CA GLY A 51 -3.27 5.62 -0.08
C GLY A 51 -1.96 5.78 0.67
N TRP A 52 -1.98 5.81 2.01
CA TRP A 52 -0.77 5.90 2.83
C TRP A 52 0.15 4.68 2.66
N ASN A 53 -0.42 3.48 2.59
CA ASN A 53 0.36 2.26 2.31
C ASN A 53 1.03 2.32 0.93
N MET A 54 0.31 2.74 -0.10
CA MET A 54 0.84 2.85 -1.46
C MET A 54 1.98 3.86 -1.54
N THR A 55 1.83 5.04 -0.94
CA THR A 55 2.90 6.04 -0.89
C THR A 55 4.13 5.52 -0.12
N LEU A 56 3.93 4.78 0.97
CA LEU A 56 5.03 4.18 1.73
C LEU A 56 5.78 3.12 0.93
N ILE A 57 5.06 2.25 0.22
CA ILE A 57 5.65 1.24 -0.66
C ILE A 57 6.42 1.92 -1.80
N ALA A 58 5.85 2.96 -2.42
CA ALA A 58 6.51 3.75 -3.46
C ALA A 58 7.82 4.36 -2.95
N PHE A 59 7.83 4.89 -1.73
CA PHE A 59 9.03 5.43 -1.09
C PHE A 59 10.09 4.37 -0.85
N LEU A 60 9.74 3.24 -0.21
CA LEU A 60 10.69 2.16 0.07
C LEU A 60 11.26 1.55 -1.21
N PHE A 61 10.42 1.37 -2.23
CA PHE A 61 10.85 0.90 -3.54
C PHE A 61 11.83 1.89 -4.19
N SER A 62 11.49 3.18 -4.23
CA SER A 62 12.36 4.21 -4.78
C SER A 62 13.69 4.30 -4.02
N LEU A 63 13.66 4.13 -2.70
CA LEU A 63 14.85 4.12 -1.86
C LEU A 63 15.78 2.99 -2.29
N VAL A 64 15.32 1.75 -2.33
CA VAL A 64 16.15 0.59 -2.71
C VAL A 64 16.67 0.72 -4.15
N VAL A 65 15.81 1.10 -5.10
CA VAL A 65 16.19 1.20 -6.53
C VAL A 65 17.22 2.29 -6.75
N VAL A 66 17.05 3.47 -6.18
CA VAL A 66 18.02 4.57 -6.36
C VAL A 66 19.36 4.22 -5.72
N PHE A 67 19.38 3.64 -4.51
CA PHE A 67 20.62 3.19 -3.89
C PHE A 67 21.32 2.10 -4.72
N MET A 68 20.56 1.16 -5.28
CA MET A 68 21.10 0.12 -6.16
C MET A 68 21.69 0.71 -7.45
N LEU A 69 20.96 1.60 -8.13
CA LEU A 69 21.45 2.26 -9.35
C LEU A 69 22.67 3.15 -9.06
N TYR A 70 22.66 3.87 -7.94
CA TYR A 70 23.81 4.66 -7.49
C TYR A 70 25.03 3.77 -7.29
N ALA A 71 24.87 2.63 -6.62
CA ALA A 71 25.96 1.70 -6.39
C ALA A 71 26.55 1.15 -7.70
N ILE A 72 25.68 0.79 -8.65
CA ILE A 72 26.09 0.33 -9.98
C ILE A 72 26.85 1.42 -10.74
N VAL A 73 26.43 2.69 -10.69
CA VAL A 73 27.06 3.76 -11.47
C VAL A 73 28.39 4.21 -10.85
N VAL A 74 28.44 4.33 -9.52
CA VAL A 74 29.59 4.90 -8.79
C VAL A 74 30.66 3.88 -8.52
N PHE A 75 30.30 2.65 -8.10
CA PHE A 75 31.26 1.60 -7.77
C PHE A 75 31.56 0.67 -8.96
N ARG A 76 31.22 1.06 -10.19
CA ARG A 76 31.62 0.31 -11.38
C ARG A 76 33.13 0.36 -11.59
N LYS A 77 33.75 -0.81 -11.77
CA LYS A 77 35.16 -0.94 -12.18
C LYS A 77 35.41 -0.14 -13.47
N ARG A 78 36.37 0.79 -13.43
CA ARG A 78 36.86 1.48 -14.62
C ARG A 78 37.96 0.64 -15.25
N GLY A 79 38.09 0.67 -16.57
CA GLY A 79 38.94 -0.26 -17.32
C GLY A 79 40.44 -0.19 -17.02
N ASP A 80 40.89 0.82 -16.27
CA ASP A 80 42.30 1.05 -15.90
C ASP A 80 42.54 0.85 -14.39
N ASP A 81 41.53 0.35 -13.66
CA ASP A 81 41.57 0.17 -12.21
C ASP A 81 41.54 -1.32 -11.87
N GLU A 82 42.69 -1.88 -11.48
CA GLU A 82 42.84 -3.27 -11.02
C GLU A 82 42.80 -3.40 -9.49
N SER A 83 42.41 -2.34 -8.77
CA SER A 83 42.27 -2.40 -7.31
C SER A 83 41.06 -3.26 -6.90
N GLU A 84 41.27 -4.11 -5.90
CA GLU A 84 40.16 -4.78 -5.21
C GLU A 84 39.50 -3.80 -4.23
N GLY A 85 38.16 -3.83 -4.18
CA GLY A 85 37.41 -2.98 -3.27
C GLY A 85 37.73 -3.27 -1.80
N GLU A 86 37.76 -2.23 -0.97
CA GLU A 86 38.05 -2.37 0.47
C GLU A 86 37.01 -3.30 1.13
N HIS A 87 37.50 -4.32 1.84
CA HIS A 87 36.66 -5.35 2.42
C HIS A 87 36.16 -4.95 3.82
N PHE A 88 34.95 -4.41 3.87
CA PHE A 88 34.28 -4.07 5.12
C PHE A 88 33.53 -5.29 5.69
N HIS A 89 33.90 -5.70 6.91
CA HIS A 89 33.18 -6.75 7.65
C HIS A 89 32.21 -6.14 8.65
N GLY A 90 30.94 -6.06 8.24
CA GLY A 90 29.80 -5.80 9.11
C GLY A 90 29.72 -4.37 9.66
N ASN A 91 28.50 -3.99 10.03
CA ASN A 91 28.26 -2.78 10.79
C ASN A 91 27.06 -3.02 11.70
N VAL A 92 27.34 -3.50 12.92
CA VAL A 92 26.31 -3.85 13.91
C VAL A 92 25.34 -2.69 14.16
N ALA A 93 25.82 -1.45 14.15
CA ALA A 93 24.95 -0.29 14.33
C ALA A 93 23.97 -0.11 13.14
N LEU A 94 24.45 -0.28 11.90
CA LEU A 94 23.59 -0.24 10.71
C LEU A 94 22.58 -1.39 10.73
N GLU A 95 23.02 -2.58 11.12
CA GLU A 95 22.20 -3.78 11.18
C GLU A 95 21.06 -3.67 12.21
N ILE A 96 21.33 -3.06 13.36
CA ILE A 96 20.30 -2.79 14.36
C ILE A 96 19.31 -1.73 13.85
N VAL A 97 19.80 -0.65 13.24
CA VAL A 97 18.95 0.43 12.74
C VAL A 97 17.99 -0.07 11.66
N TRP A 98 18.49 -0.84 10.69
CA TRP A 98 17.66 -1.31 9.58
C TRP A 98 16.70 -2.44 9.94
N THR A 99 16.79 -3.02 11.14
CA THR A 99 15.92 -4.13 11.57
C THR A 99 14.83 -3.58 12.49
N ILE A 100 15.20 -2.70 13.41
CA ILE A 100 14.26 -2.03 14.30
C ILE A 100 13.34 -1.09 13.51
N LEU A 101 13.86 -0.32 12.54
CA LEU A 101 13.05 0.67 11.83
C LEU A 101 11.89 0.02 11.04
N PRO A 102 12.10 -1.03 10.22
CA PRO A 102 10.99 -1.73 9.56
C PRO A 102 10.06 -2.44 10.55
N LEU A 103 10.60 -3.01 11.64
CA LEU A 103 9.79 -3.65 12.67
C LEU A 103 8.79 -2.67 13.29
N VAL A 104 9.27 -1.50 13.73
CA VAL A 104 8.43 -0.45 14.32
C VAL A 104 7.39 0.04 13.31
N LEU A 105 7.80 0.24 12.05
CA LEU A 105 6.90 0.67 10.98
C LEU A 105 5.73 -0.29 10.81
N VAL A 106 6.00 -1.61 10.72
CA VAL A 106 4.95 -2.63 10.60
C VAL A 106 4.02 -2.64 11.80
N VAL A 107 4.55 -2.52 13.02
CA VAL A 107 3.73 -2.49 14.26
C VAL A 107 2.77 -1.31 14.26
N VAL A 108 3.22 -0.11 13.85
CA VAL A 108 2.38 1.08 13.78
C VAL A 108 1.24 0.91 12.77
N PHE A 109 1.55 0.41 11.56
CA PHE A 109 0.53 0.16 10.54
C PHE A 109 -0.47 -0.92 10.95
N ALA A 110 0.01 -1.98 11.62
CA ALA A 110 -0.86 -3.02 12.15
C ALA A 110 -1.83 -2.48 13.20
N PHE A 111 -1.34 -1.61 14.11
CA PHE A 111 -2.19 -0.98 15.11
C PHE A 111 -3.30 -0.14 14.47
N ILE A 112 -2.94 0.75 13.53
CA ILE A 112 -3.91 1.58 12.81
C ILE A 112 -4.93 0.68 12.10
N GLY A 113 -4.46 -0.34 11.35
CA GLY A 113 -5.32 -1.26 10.62
C GLY A 113 -6.33 -1.99 11.50
N VAL A 114 -5.90 -2.49 12.67
CA VAL A 114 -6.80 -3.16 13.62
C VAL A 114 -7.84 -2.18 14.18
N THR A 115 -7.44 -0.96 14.53
CA THR A 115 -8.39 0.05 15.05
C THR A 115 -9.42 0.46 14.00
N THR A 116 -9.00 0.68 12.75
CA THR A 116 -9.90 0.99 11.64
C THR A 116 -10.84 -0.17 11.34
N LEU A 117 -10.36 -1.41 11.38
CA LEU A 117 -11.20 -2.58 11.17
C LEU A 117 -12.31 -2.69 12.23
N ALA A 118 -11.96 -2.45 13.50
CA ALA A 118 -12.92 -2.47 14.59
C ALA A 118 -14.00 -1.38 14.43
N GLU A 119 -13.63 -0.22 13.88
CA GLU A 119 -14.56 0.88 13.64
C GLU A 119 -15.52 0.59 12.48
N ILE A 120 -15.02 0.10 11.33
CA ILE A 120 -15.86 -0.15 10.15
C ILE A 120 -16.77 -1.39 10.29
N THR A 121 -16.45 -2.31 11.20
CA THR A 121 -17.24 -3.53 11.44
C THR A 121 -18.28 -3.38 12.55
N ARG A 122 -18.30 -2.24 13.24
CA ARG A 122 -19.26 -1.96 14.29
C ARG A 122 -20.64 -1.71 13.67
N ALA A 123 -21.63 -2.52 14.06
CA ALA A 123 -23.03 -2.30 13.71
C ALA A 123 -23.60 -1.10 14.48
N ASP A 124 -24.29 -0.20 13.77
CA ASP A 124 -25.11 0.86 14.34
C ASP A 124 -26.53 0.34 14.66
N GLU A 125 -27.20 0.95 15.64
CA GLU A 125 -28.54 0.56 16.08
C GLU A 125 -29.62 0.92 15.04
N ASN A 126 -29.32 1.85 14.12
CA ASN A 126 -30.28 2.36 13.12
C ASN A 126 -30.11 1.74 11.72
N GLU A 127 -29.56 0.53 11.62
CA GLU A 127 -29.30 -0.14 10.34
C GLU A 127 -30.49 -0.98 9.86
N VAL A 128 -30.73 -0.97 8.53
CA VAL A 128 -31.71 -1.87 7.90
C VAL A 128 -31.08 -3.26 7.78
N VAL A 129 -31.61 -4.22 8.53
CA VAL A 129 -31.14 -5.62 8.49
C VAL A 129 -31.71 -6.32 7.25
N VAL A 130 -30.85 -6.60 6.26
CA VAL A 130 -31.21 -7.38 5.07
C VAL A 130 -30.60 -8.77 5.18
N ASN A 131 -31.43 -9.82 5.18
CA ASN A 131 -30.93 -11.19 5.15
C ASN A 131 -30.58 -11.56 3.71
N VAL A 132 -29.33 -11.95 3.48
CA VAL A 132 -28.83 -12.32 2.16
C VAL A 132 -28.49 -13.80 2.15
N THR A 133 -29.25 -14.59 1.38
CA THR A 133 -28.96 -16.02 1.17
C THR A 133 -28.33 -16.23 -0.20
N GLY A 134 -27.13 -16.80 -0.23
CA GLY A 134 -26.44 -17.19 -1.46
C GLY A 134 -26.88 -18.57 -1.94
N ILE A 135 -27.31 -18.67 -3.19
CA ILE A 135 -27.57 -19.95 -3.89
C ILE A 135 -26.74 -20.01 -5.18
N GLN A 136 -26.56 -21.19 -5.77
CA GLN A 136 -25.87 -21.30 -7.07
C GLN A 136 -26.86 -21.02 -8.21
N TRP A 137 -26.73 -20.00 -9.09
CA TRP A 137 -25.83 -18.83 -9.15
C TRP A 137 -26.67 -17.54 -8.98
N ALA A 138 -27.25 -17.36 -7.80
CA ALA A 138 -28.18 -16.29 -7.51
C ALA A 138 -28.11 -15.88 -6.03
N TRP A 139 -28.64 -14.70 -5.73
CA TRP A 139 -28.74 -14.18 -4.38
C TRP A 139 -30.21 -13.90 -4.08
N THR A 140 -30.64 -14.23 -2.87
CA THR A 140 -31.96 -13.89 -2.35
C THR A 140 -31.79 -12.87 -1.23
N PHE A 141 -32.52 -11.77 -1.32
CA PHE A 141 -32.53 -10.66 -0.37
C PHE A 141 -33.88 -10.62 0.33
N GLU A 142 -33.90 -10.64 1.66
CA GLU A 142 -35.11 -10.50 2.46
C GLU A 142 -35.01 -9.22 3.29
N TYR A 143 -36.02 -8.36 3.14
CA TYR A 143 -36.12 -7.08 3.84
C TYR A 143 -37.05 -7.19 5.06
N PRO A 144 -36.84 -6.33 6.07
CA PRO A 144 -37.76 -6.23 7.19
C PRO A 144 -39.11 -5.72 6.66
N GLY A 145 -40.16 -6.52 6.84
CA GLY A 145 -41.49 -6.29 6.23
C GLY A 145 -41.96 -7.38 5.26
N GLY A 146 -41.18 -8.45 5.07
CA GLY A 146 -41.61 -9.66 4.35
C GLY A 146 -41.43 -9.62 2.83
N LEU A 147 -40.75 -8.60 2.30
CA LEU A 147 -40.40 -8.54 0.87
C LEU A 147 -39.14 -9.37 0.61
N SER A 148 -39.27 -10.44 -0.17
CA SER A 148 -38.14 -11.26 -0.64
C SER A 148 -37.90 -11.07 -2.15
N LEU A 149 -36.68 -10.72 -2.55
CA LEU A 149 -36.28 -10.55 -3.95
C LEU A 149 -35.17 -11.54 -4.30
N GLN A 150 -35.32 -12.28 -5.39
CA GLN A 150 -34.31 -13.20 -5.91
C GLN A 150 -33.68 -12.62 -7.18
N SER A 151 -32.38 -12.31 -7.14
CA SER A 151 -31.64 -11.83 -8.31
C SER A 151 -30.87 -12.98 -8.97
N TRP A 152 -31.26 -13.35 -10.18
CA TRP A 152 -30.47 -14.21 -11.06
C TRP A 152 -29.51 -13.35 -11.87
N CYS A 153 -28.24 -13.76 -11.97
CA CYS A 153 -27.30 -13.10 -12.87
C CYS A 153 -27.79 -13.27 -14.31
N CYS A 154 -28.35 -12.19 -14.87
CA CYS A 154 -28.76 -12.04 -16.28
C CYS A 154 -29.63 -13.21 -16.83
N ARG A 155 -30.73 -13.53 -16.16
CA ARG A 155 -31.86 -14.29 -16.74
C ARG A 155 -33.11 -13.44 -16.56
N SER A 156 -33.88 -13.24 -17.64
CA SER A 156 -35.02 -12.31 -17.66
C SER A 156 -35.91 -12.46 -16.44
N ALA A 157 -36.19 -11.34 -15.78
CA ALA A 157 -37.12 -11.23 -14.67
C ALA A 157 -38.53 -11.62 -15.14
N SER A 158 -38.88 -12.91 -15.07
CA SER A 158 -40.22 -13.39 -15.43
C SER A 158 -40.88 -14.22 -14.33
N ARG A 159 -40.32 -14.24 -13.12
CA ARG A 159 -40.86 -15.05 -12.02
C ARG A 159 -40.92 -14.25 -10.71
N LEU A 160 -41.87 -13.32 -10.65
CA LEU A 160 -42.42 -12.82 -9.39
C LEU A 160 -43.42 -13.88 -8.88
N GLU A 161 -42.94 -14.87 -8.14
CA GLU A 161 -43.81 -15.85 -7.47
C GLU A 161 -44.17 -15.31 -6.08
N TRP A 162 -45.40 -14.80 -5.95
CA TRP A 162 -46.03 -14.49 -4.67
C TRP A 162 -46.52 -15.79 -4.01
N ARG A 163 -46.11 -16.05 -2.77
CA ARG A 163 -46.78 -17.01 -1.87
C ARG A 163 -47.36 -16.27 -0.69
#